data_AF-A0A413J3W3-F1
#
_entry.id   AF-A0A413J3W3-F1
#
_cell.length_a   1.000
_cell.length_b   1.000
_cell.length_c   1.000
_cell.angle_alpha   90.00
_cell.angle_beta   90.00
_cell.angle_gamma   90.00
#
_symmetry.space_group_name_H-M   'P 1'
#
loop_
_entity.id
_entity.type
_entity.pdbx_description
1 polymer ?
#
loop_
_entity_poly.entity_id
_entity_poly.type
_entity_poly.pdbx_seq_one_letter_code
_entity_poly.pdbx_strand_id
1 'polypeptide(L)'
;MKIGILTLPLHINYGGYLQAFALKSILLEHGNEVYLIENKNLYGNLLKRGLRQIKDSFSLLLFYLGKKNKEAEFILKEKKISIFKDNYMCPIPVFTTNYSSIFYKQ
;
A
#
# COMPACT_ATOMS: atom_id res chain seq x y z
N MET A 1 23.02 9.89 -4.67
CA MET A 1 22.56 9.16 -5.89
C MET A 1 21.05 9.08 -5.92
N LYS A 2 20.43 8.69 -7.05
CA LYS A 2 18.96 8.46 -7.14
C LYS A 2 18.63 6.99 -6.87
N ILE A 3 17.71 6.71 -5.94
CA ILE A 3 17.37 5.35 -5.49
C ILE A 3 15.86 5.15 -5.50
N GLY A 4 15.38 4.09 -6.15
CA GLY A 4 13.98 3.67 -6.12
C GLY A 4 13.78 2.48 -5.20
N ILE A 5 12.90 2.60 -4.19
CA ILE A 5 12.51 1.53 -3.28
C ILE A 5 11.20 0.91 -3.81
N LEU A 6 11.28 -0.32 -4.27
CA LEU A 6 10.12 -1.11 -4.68
C LEU A 6 9.62 -1.95 -3.51
N THR A 7 8.32 -1.86 -3.22
CA THR A 7 7.68 -2.64 -2.16
C THR A 7 6.65 -3.62 -2.73
N LEU A 8 6.48 -4.76 -2.05
CA LEU A 8 5.47 -5.76 -2.43
C LEU A 8 4.05 -5.22 -2.22
N PRO A 9 3.05 -5.65 -3.02
CA PRO A 9 1.61 -5.35 -2.88
C PRO A 9 1.12 -5.16 -1.44
N LEU A 10 1.01 -3.89 -1.04
CA LEU A 10 1.00 -3.42 0.35
C LEU A 10 -0.30 -3.65 1.14
N HIS A 11 -1.24 -4.44 0.62
CA HIS A 11 -2.53 -4.69 1.28
C HIS A 11 -2.44 -5.51 2.58
N ILE A 12 -1.30 -6.15 2.89
CA ILE A 12 -1.18 -7.06 4.04
C ILE A 12 0.07 -6.85 4.90
N ASN A 13 1.08 -6.11 4.42
CA ASN A 13 2.43 -6.17 4.99
C ASN A 13 2.86 -4.86 5.66
N TYR A 14 2.34 -4.63 6.87
CA TYR A 14 2.76 -3.49 7.72
C TYR A 14 4.27 -3.49 7.99
N GLY A 15 4.86 -4.67 8.18
CA GLY A 15 6.31 -4.81 8.36
C GLY A 15 7.08 -4.28 7.15
N GLY A 16 6.58 -4.53 5.93
CA GLY A 16 7.15 -3.99 4.69
C GLY A 16 7.14 -2.46 4.63
N TYR A 17 6.07 -1.80 5.09
CA TYR A 17 6.04 -0.33 5.19
C TYR A 17 7.09 0.19 6.17
N LEU A 18 7.20 -0.42 7.35
CA LEU A 18 8.17 0.00 8.36
C LEU A 18 9.62 -0.22 7.92
N GLN A 19 9.89 -1.36 7.27
CA GLN A 19 11.21 -1.66 6.71
C GLN A 19 11.59 -0.68 5.60
N ALA A 20 10.65 -0.38 4.68
CA ALA A 20 10.87 0.60 3.62
C ALA A 20 11.09 2.01 4.18
N PHE A 21 10.36 2.37 5.25
CA PHE A 21 10.53 3.64 5.93
C PHE A 21 11.92 3.76 6.57
N ALA A 22 12.34 2.75 7.34
CA ALA A 22 13.64 2.73 7.99
C ALA A 22 14.79 2.83 6.96
N LEU A 23 14.72 2.04 5.89
CA LEU A 23 15.72 2.06 4.82
C LEU A 23 15.78 3.45 4.16
N LYS A 24 14.62 4.02 3.84
CA LYS A 24 14.50 5.35 3.24
C LYS A 24 15.13 6.43 4.13
N SER A 25 14.86 6.41 5.44
CA SER A 25 15.41 7.42 6.36
C SER A 25 16.93 7.41 6.37
N ILE A 26 17.55 6.22 6.44
CA ILE A 26 19.00 6.10 6.40
C ILE A 26 19.57 6.58 5.06
N LEU A 27 18.94 6.20 3.94
CA LEU A 27 19.41 6.61 2.61
C LEU A 27 19.34 8.12 2.39
N LEU A 28 18.29 8.77 2.90
CA LEU A 28 18.14 10.23 2.90
C LEU A 28 19.22 10.91 3.75
N GLU A 29 19.49 10.38 4.96
CA GLU A 29 20.55 10.88 5.84
C GLU A 29 21.94 10.80 5.17
N HIS A 30 22.16 9.80 4.32
CA HIS A 30 23.37 9.64 3.52
C HIS A 30 23.40 10.52 2.25
N GLY A 31 22.50 11.50 2.11
CA GLY A 31 22.48 12.45 0.99
C GLY A 31 21.97 11.88 -0.33
N ASN A 32 21.20 10.79 -0.32
CA ASN A 32 20.60 10.22 -1.53
C ASN A 32 19.20 10.79 -1.79
N GLU A 33 18.84 10.84 -3.07
CA GLU A 33 17.49 11.16 -3.51
C GLU A 33 16.70 9.86 -3.63
N VAL A 34 15.71 9.66 -2.75
CA VAL A 34 15.03 8.36 -2.59
C VAL A 34 13.54 8.47 -2.95
N TYR A 35 13.07 7.53 -3.76
CA TYR A 35 11.71 7.46 -4.27
C TYR A 35 11.06 6.15 -3.86
N LEU A 36 9.80 6.19 -3.40
CA LEU A 36 9.02 4.99 -3.15
C LEU A 36 8.21 4.67 -4.41
N ILE A 37 8.33 3.44 -4.90
CA ILE A 37 7.60 2.97 -6.09
C ILE A 37 6.53 1.99 -5.63
N GLU A 38 5.27 2.38 -5.79
CA GLU A 38 4.12 1.55 -5.46
C GLU A 38 3.50 0.99 -6.74
N ASN A 39 3.39 -0.33 -6.80
CA ASN A 39 2.72 -1.00 -7.92
C ASN A 39 1.21 -0.94 -7.72
N LYS A 40 0.51 -0.12 -8.52
CA LYS A 40 -0.96 -0.06 -8.52
C LYS A 40 -1.64 -1.16 -9.35
N ASN A 41 -0.90 -1.98 -10.10
CA ASN A 41 -1.43 -2.96 -11.06
C ASN A 41 -1.97 -4.26 -10.43
N LEU A 42 -2.53 -4.20 -9.22
CA LEU A 42 -2.99 -5.38 -8.48
C LEU A 42 -4.51 -5.60 -8.54
N TYR A 43 -5.26 -4.68 -9.12
CA TYR A 43 -6.71 -4.83 -9.25
C TYR A 43 -7.17 -4.55 -10.68
N GLY A 44 -7.05 -5.58 -11.52
CA GLY A 44 -7.77 -5.66 -12.77
C GLY A 44 -9.28 -5.71 -12.52
N ASN A 45 -10.02 -4.89 -13.27
CA ASN A 45 -11.47 -4.79 -13.43
C ASN A 45 -12.22 -3.93 -12.37
N LEU A 46 -12.78 -2.81 -12.84
CA LEU A 46 -13.69 -1.91 -12.10
C LEU A 46 -14.85 -2.65 -11.44
N LEU A 47 -15.40 -3.66 -12.11
CA LEU A 47 -16.46 -4.53 -11.58
C LEU A 47 -16.04 -5.28 -10.31
N LYS A 48 -14.81 -5.80 -10.27
CA LYS A 48 -14.28 -6.48 -9.07
C LYS A 48 -14.10 -5.52 -7.90
N ARG A 49 -13.83 -4.23 -8.16
CA ARG A 49 -13.76 -3.17 -7.13
C ARG A 49 -15.13 -2.85 -6.55
N GLY A 50 -16.17 -2.80 -7.39
CA GLY A 50 -17.55 -2.60 -6.93
C GLY A 50 -18.03 -3.75 -6.04
N LEU A 51 -17.84 -4.99 -6.50
CA LEU A 51 -18.21 -6.19 -5.73
C LEU A 51 -17.46 -6.29 -4.40
N ARG A 52 -16.17 -5.94 -4.39
CA ARG A 52 -15.37 -5.91 -3.16
C ARG A 52 -15.87 -4.88 -2.14
N GLN A 53 -16.22 -3.66 -2.58
CA GLN A 53 -16.74 -2.63 -1.68
C GLN A 53 -18.05 -3.04 -0.98
N ILE A 54 -18.94 -3.70 -1.70
CA ILE A 54 -20.19 -4.23 -1.14
C ILE A 54 -19.88 -5.31 -0.11
N LYS A 55 -18.99 -6.26 -0.43
CA LYS A 55 -18.57 -7.33 0.47
C LYS A 55 -17.89 -6.79 1.73
N ASP A 56 -16.99 -5.82 1.59
CA ASP A 56 -16.26 -5.20 2.69
C ASP A 56 -17.22 -4.46 3.65
N SER A 57 -18.21 -3.73 3.11
CA SER A 57 -19.25 -3.04 3.89
C SER A 57 -20.13 -4.02 4.67
N PHE A 58 -20.53 -5.12 4.03
CA PHE A 58 -21.28 -6.18 4.70
C PHE A 58 -20.45 -6.87 5.80
N SER A 59 -19.16 -7.10 5.54
CA SER A 59 -18.25 -7.70 6.53
C SER A 59 -18.12 -6.83 7.79
N LEU A 60 -18.04 -5.50 7.63
CA LEU A 60 -17.98 -4.53 8.73
C LEU A 60 -19.30 -4.46 9.51
N LEU A 61 -20.44 -4.53 8.81
CA LEU A 61 -21.75 -4.61 9.45
C LEU A 61 -21.86 -5.87 10.33
N LEU A 62 -21.46 -7.04 9.80
CA LEU A 62 -21.44 -8.28 10.58
C LEU A 62 -20.53 -8.20 11.81
N PHE A 63 -19.39 -7.51 11.69
CA PHE A 63 -18.49 -7.26 12.81
C PHE A 63 -19.12 -6.37 13.88
N TYR A 64 -19.81 -5.29 13.48
CA TYR A 64 -20.52 -4.40 14.41
C TYR A 64 -21.66 -5.12 15.15
N LEU A 65 -22.29 -6.10 14.50
CA LEU A 65 -23.27 -6.99 15.12
C LEU A 65 -22.67 -8.02 16.09
N GLY A 66 -21.37 -7.92 16.41
CA GLY A 66 -20.69 -8.78 17.38
C GLY A 66 -20.21 -10.11 16.83
N LYS A 67 -20.37 -10.37 15.52
CA LYS A 67 -19.89 -11.58 14.88
C LYS A 67 -18.40 -11.42 14.57
N LYS A 68 -17.53 -12.18 15.27
CA LYS A 68 -16.09 -12.18 14.98
C LYS A 68 -15.86 -12.52 13.50
N ASN A 69 -15.39 -11.52 12.74
CA ASN A 69 -15.12 -11.64 11.33
C ASN A 69 -13.67 -11.20 11.06
N LYS A 70 -12.80 -12.16 10.76
CA LYS A 70 -11.38 -11.90 10.46
C LYS A 70 -11.20 -10.96 9.27
N GLU A 71 -12.13 -10.95 8.31
CA GLU A 71 -12.10 -10.03 7.16
C GLU A 71 -12.33 -8.58 7.60
N ALA A 72 -13.26 -8.33 8.53
CA ALA A 72 -13.54 -6.99 9.04
C ALA A 72 -12.38 -6.45 9.90
N GLU A 73 -11.79 -7.32 10.72
CA GLU A 73 -10.60 -7.02 11.51
C GLU A 73 -9.42 -6.65 10.60
N PHE A 74 -9.29 -7.35 9.46
CA PHE A 74 -8.32 -7.04 8.42
C PHE A 74 -8.55 -5.66 7.77
N ILE A 75 -9.80 -5.33 7.40
CA ILE A 75 -10.16 -4.01 6.82
C ILE A 75 -9.87 -2.87 7.80
N LEU A 76 -10.13 -3.05 9.09
CA LEU A 76 -9.80 -2.07 10.13
C LEU A 76 -8.29 -1.90 10.29
N LYS A 77 -7.52 -2.99 10.17
CA LYS A 77 -6.06 -2.95 10.18
C LYS A 77 -5.51 -2.20 8.97
N GLU A 78 -6.06 -2.43 7.77
CA GLU A 78 -5.71 -1.63 6.56
C GLU A 78 -5.98 -0.14 6.76
N LYS A 79 -7.14 0.26 7.31
CA LYS A 79 -7.44 1.68 7.58
C LYS A 79 -6.46 2.34 8.56
N LYS A 80 -5.92 1.61 9.53
CA LYS A 80 -4.87 2.14 10.42
C LYS A 80 -3.54 2.31 9.68
N ILE A 81 -3.24 1.42 8.74
CA ILE A 81 -2.02 1.48 7.92
C ILE A 81 -2.06 2.66 6.95
N SER A 82 -3.23 2.99 6.39
CA SER A 82 -3.35 4.15 5.50
C SER A 82 -2.98 5.46 6.21
N ILE A 83 -3.38 5.63 7.47
CA ILE A 83 -3.00 6.80 8.29
C ILE A 83 -1.48 6.91 8.45
N PHE A 84 -0.79 5.78 8.69
CA PHE A 84 0.68 5.77 8.77
C PHE A 84 1.31 6.15 7.42
N LYS A 85 0.81 5.60 6.32
CA LYS A 85 1.28 5.94 4.97
C LYS A 85 1.12 7.43 4.70
N ASP A 86 -0.03 8.01 4.99
CA ASP A 86 -0.29 9.42 4.68
C ASP A 86 0.59 10.38 5.49
N ASN A 87 0.90 10.04 6.74
CA ASN A 87 1.69 10.90 7.63
C ASN A 87 3.22 10.72 7.49
N TYR A 88 3.69 9.53 7.15
CA TYR A 88 5.13 9.20 7.21
C TYR A 88 5.72 8.78 5.85
N MET A 89 4.89 8.42 4.86
CA MET A 89 5.37 8.14 3.51
C MET A 89 5.25 9.34 2.56
N CYS A 90 4.19 10.15 2.68
CA CYS A 90 4.05 11.47 2.03
C CYS A 90 4.69 12.56 2.92
N PRO A 91 5.47 13.53 2.39
CA PRO A 91 5.24 14.27 1.14
C PRO A 91 6.11 13.81 -0.05
N ILE A 92 6.71 12.63 0.03
CA ILE A 92 7.76 12.22 -0.91
C ILE A 92 7.12 11.65 -2.20
N PRO A 93 7.61 12.02 -3.38
CA PRO A 93 7.04 11.60 -4.67
C PRO A 93 6.96 10.07 -4.76
N VAL A 94 5.72 9.57 -4.74
CA VAL A 94 5.40 8.18 -5.01
C VAL A 94 5.18 8.03 -6.50
N PHE A 95 6.09 7.35 -7.19
CA PHE A 95 5.88 7.05 -8.60
C PHE A 95 4.98 5.82 -8.73
N THR A 96 3.82 6.02 -9.34
CA THR A 96 2.92 4.92 -9.68
C THR A 96 3.22 4.48 -11.08
N THR A 97 3.76 3.27 -11.22
CA THR A 97 4.17 2.74 -12.53
C THR A 97 3.28 1.58 -12.94
N ASN A 98 2.79 1.58 -14.18
CA ASN A 98 2.27 0.37 -14.80
C ASN A 98 3.48 -0.42 -15.33
N TYR A 99 3.68 -1.65 -14.86
CA TYR A 99 4.83 -2.49 -15.24
C TYR A 99 5.04 -2.65 -16.76
N SER A 100 4.00 -2.44 -17.57
CA SER A 100 4.06 -2.54 -19.03
C SER A 100 5.03 -1.55 -19.70
N SER A 101 5.48 -0.49 -19.02
CA SER A 101 6.39 0.51 -19.61
C SER A 101 7.85 0.42 -19.15
N ILE A 102 8.16 -0.33 -18.08
CA ILE A 102 9.53 -0.37 -17.51
C ILE A 102 10.36 -1.51 -18.11
N PHE A 103 9.74 -2.63 -18.46
CA PHE A 103 10.43 -3.83 -18.95
C PHE A 103 10.49 -3.96 -20.48
N TYR A 104 9.81 -3.08 -21.23
CA TYR A 104 9.73 -3.12 -22.71
C TYR A 104 10.55 -2.03 -23.40
N LYS A 105 11.43 -1.35 -22.67
CA LYS A 105 12.43 -0.45 -23.26
C LYS A 105 13.79 -1.13 -23.24
N GLN A 106 13.95 -2.13 -24.11
CA GLN A 106 15.23 -2.58 -24.64
C GLN A 106 15.18 -2.44 -26.16
#